data_AF-K2RB78-F1
#
_entry.id   AF-K2RB78-F1
#
_cell.length_a   1.000
_cell.length_b   1.000
_cell.length_c   1.000
_cell.angle_alpha   90.00
_cell.angle_beta   90.00
_cell.angle_gamma   90.00
#
_symmetry.space_group_name_H-M   'P 1'
#
loop_
_entity.id
_entity.type
_entity.pdbx_description
1 polymer ?
#
loop_
_entity_poly.entity_id
_entity_poly.type
_entity_poly.pdbx_seq_one_letter_code
_entity_poly.pdbx_strand_id
1 'polypeptide(L)'
;MATSASPGLFSTLRPFGIPPTPILSVILTYGINAVATPRMYYSSHLLGENNKDPASLIYRAEQEKGAVSPEQRTKIIRSKGATANLAENLPLFLVATLVGWLGGVAPEYQNLYHLTWFVSRAIYKWAYLQGNGTLRSIVFNVAFAANITMLIIGGNALHAKTSIFTA
;
A
#
# COMPACT_ATOMS: atom_id res chain seq x y z
N MET A 1 5.99 35.31 30.14
CA MET A 1 5.88 35.55 28.69
C MET A 1 6.22 34.24 27.98
N ALA A 2 5.23 33.53 27.46
CA ALA A 2 5.46 32.33 26.67
C ALA A 2 5.77 32.75 25.24
N THR A 3 6.99 32.51 24.79
CA THR A 3 7.40 32.73 23.39
C THR A 3 6.74 31.66 22.52
N SER A 4 5.67 32.00 21.80
CA SER A 4 5.11 31.15 20.76
C SER A 4 6.11 31.07 19.60
N ALA A 5 6.87 29.99 19.52
CA ALA A 5 7.64 29.69 18.32
C ALA A 5 6.65 29.47 17.17
N SER A 6 6.71 30.35 16.17
CA SER A 6 5.95 30.17 14.93
C SER A 6 6.39 28.84 14.30
N PRO A 7 5.49 27.88 14.04
CA PRO A 7 5.86 26.69 13.31
C PRO A 7 6.20 27.13 11.88
N GLY A 8 7.49 27.23 11.58
CA GLY A 8 7.96 27.58 10.23
C GLY A 8 7.45 26.57 9.20
N LEU A 9 7.48 26.94 7.92
CA LEU A 9 6.99 26.13 6.77
C LEU A 9 7.46 24.65 6.78
N PHE A 10 8.55 24.36 7.50
CA PHE A 10 9.20 23.06 7.63
C PHE A 10 9.02 22.34 8.98
N SER A 11 8.28 22.89 9.95
CA SER A 11 7.93 22.19 11.20
C SER A 11 6.95 21.02 10.99
N THR A 12 6.46 20.87 9.76
CA THR A 12 5.64 19.75 9.27
C THR A 12 6.46 18.61 8.68
N LEU A 13 7.78 18.79 8.54
CA LEU A 13 8.71 17.71 8.19
C LEU A 13 8.97 16.89 9.44
N ARG A 14 8.21 15.80 9.55
CA ARG A 14 8.35 14.71 10.51
C ARG A 14 9.78 14.11 10.45
N PRO A 15 10.20 13.24 11.40
CA PRO A 15 11.60 12.86 11.50
C PRO A 15 12.09 12.35 10.14
N PHE A 16 13.29 12.78 9.75
CA PHE A 16 13.97 12.51 8.47
C PHE A 16 13.62 13.40 7.26
N GLY A 17 12.89 14.51 7.41
CA GLY A 17 12.72 15.49 6.31
C GLY A 17 11.76 15.04 5.21
N ILE A 18 10.92 14.04 5.50
CA ILE A 18 10.02 13.40 4.54
C ILE A 18 8.67 14.12 4.54
N PRO A 19 8.02 14.34 3.37
CA PRO A 19 6.70 14.97 3.26
C PRO A 19 5.64 14.26 4.13
N PRO A 20 4.52 14.94 4.46
CA PRO A 20 3.51 14.42 5.37
C PRO A 20 3.16 12.96 5.08
N THR A 21 3.22 12.16 6.13
CA THR A 21 3.24 10.69 6.08
C THR A 21 2.12 10.04 5.25
N PRO A 22 0.90 10.59 5.10
CA PRO A 22 -0.12 9.98 4.24
C PRO A 22 0.25 10.01 2.74
N ILE A 23 0.84 11.10 2.25
CA ILE A 23 1.21 11.24 0.82
C ILE A 23 2.34 10.27 0.48
N LEU A 24 3.38 10.23 1.33
CA LEU A 24 4.46 9.26 1.14
C LEU A 24 3.92 7.83 1.21
N SER A 25 3.02 7.54 2.15
CA SER A 25 2.38 6.24 2.28
C SER A 25 1.60 5.83 1.04
N VAL A 26 0.89 6.75 0.40
CA VAL A 26 0.24 6.52 -0.90
C VAL A 26 1.28 6.15 -1.96
N ILE A 27 2.36 6.94 -2.07
CA ILE A 27 3.43 6.73 -3.06
C ILE A 27 4.09 5.37 -2.85
N LEU A 28 4.49 5.05 -1.62
CA LEU A 28 5.13 3.78 -1.27
C LEU A 28 4.19 2.60 -1.52
N THR A 29 2.91 2.73 -1.16
CA THR A 29 1.91 1.68 -1.40
C THR A 29 1.67 1.47 -2.89
N TYR A 30 1.65 2.53 -3.69
CA TYR A 30 1.61 2.43 -5.15
C TYR A 30 2.89 1.76 -5.70
N GLY A 31 4.05 2.03 -5.10
CA GLY A 31 5.32 1.36 -5.41
C GLY A 31 5.25 -0.17 -5.28
N ILE A 32 4.43 -0.71 -4.38
CA ILE A 32 4.22 -2.17 -4.28
C ILE A 32 3.62 -2.75 -5.56
N ASN A 33 2.79 -1.97 -6.27
CA ASN A 33 2.24 -2.38 -7.55
C ASN A 33 3.28 -2.40 -8.67
N ALA A 34 4.32 -1.56 -8.59
CA ALA A 34 5.41 -1.55 -9.56
C ALA A 34 6.31 -2.79 -9.48
N VAL A 35 6.38 -3.47 -8.33
CA VAL A 35 7.14 -4.71 -8.16
C VAL A 35 6.33 -5.89 -8.71
N ALA A 36 6.92 -6.72 -9.59
CA ALA A 36 6.30 -7.94 -10.10
C ALA A 36 4.93 -7.71 -10.78
N THR A 37 4.85 -6.73 -11.67
CA THR A 37 3.66 -6.48 -12.50
C THR A 37 3.36 -7.67 -13.40
N PRO A 38 2.09 -7.90 -13.80
CA PRO A 38 1.74 -8.98 -14.73
C PRO A 38 2.59 -8.98 -16.01
N ARG A 39 2.93 -7.79 -16.48
CA ARG A 39 3.74 -7.54 -17.68
C ARG A 39 5.15 -8.12 -17.61
N MET A 40 5.73 -8.27 -16.40
CA MET A 40 7.04 -8.91 -16.21
C MET A 40 7.03 -10.41 -16.53
N TYR A 41 5.84 -11.02 -16.62
CA TYR A 41 5.68 -12.44 -16.91
C TYR A 41 5.22 -12.72 -18.35
N TYR A 42 5.10 -11.69 -19.18
CA TYR A 42 4.78 -11.87 -20.60
C TYR A 42 5.98 -12.45 -21.35
N SER A 43 5.70 -13.22 -22.40
CA SER A 43 6.74 -13.68 -23.31
C SER A 43 7.30 -12.51 -24.14
N SER A 44 8.51 -12.68 -24.67
CA SER A 44 9.11 -11.72 -25.61
C SER A 44 8.26 -11.53 -26.87
N HIS A 45 7.56 -12.57 -27.31
CA HIS A 45 6.61 -12.53 -28.41
C HIS A 45 5.46 -11.55 -28.14
N LEU A 46 4.85 -11.61 -26.95
CA LEU A 46 3.76 -10.71 -26.58
C LEU A 46 4.24 -9.27 -26.39
N LEU A 47 5.47 -9.07 -25.90
CA LEU A 47 6.02 -7.73 -25.69
C LEU A 47 6.50 -7.07 -27.01
N GLY A 48 6.90 -7.87 -27.99
CA GLY A 48 7.36 -7.41 -29.32
C GLY A 48 6.22 -7.06 -30.28
N GLU A 49 5.06 -7.70 -30.15
CA GLU A 49 3.90 -7.41 -30.99
C GLU A 49 2.99 -6.35 -30.37
N ASN A 50 2.96 -5.16 -30.97
CA ASN A 50 1.97 -4.13 -30.66
C ASN A 50 1.84 -3.81 -29.16
N ASN A 51 2.94 -3.42 -28.54
CA ASN A 51 2.98 -2.78 -27.22
C ASN A 51 2.31 -1.37 -27.17
N LYS A 52 1.30 -1.14 -28.02
CA LYS A 52 0.50 0.08 -28.07
C LYS A 52 -0.79 -0.06 -27.27
N ASP A 53 -1.27 -1.29 -27.06
CA ASP A 53 -2.46 -1.57 -26.26
C ASP A 53 -2.16 -2.62 -25.15
N PRO A 54 -1.92 -2.17 -23.91
CA PRO A 54 -1.64 -3.06 -22.79
C PRO A 54 -2.82 -3.97 -22.40
N ALA A 55 -4.06 -3.57 -22.70
CA ALA A 55 -5.25 -4.32 -22.33
C ALA A 55 -5.41 -5.57 -23.21
N SER A 56 -5.18 -5.44 -24.52
CA SER A 56 -5.16 -6.60 -25.41
C SER A 56 -4.01 -7.56 -25.11
N LEU A 57 -2.85 -7.08 -24.65
CA LEU A 57 -1.74 -7.96 -24.24
C LEU A 57 -2.12 -8.87 -23.06
N ILE A 58 -2.88 -8.35 -22.09
CA ILE A 58 -3.42 -9.15 -20.99
C ILE A 58 -4.34 -10.26 -21.52
N TYR A 59 -5.27 -9.89 -22.40
CA TYR A 59 -6.25 -10.81 -22.96
C TYR A 59 -5.58 -11.91 -23.81
N ARG A 60 -4.61 -11.52 -24.64
CA ARG A 60 -3.80 -12.44 -25.44
C ARG A 60 -2.99 -13.39 -24.57
N ALA A 61 -2.33 -12.89 -23.53
CA ALA A 61 -1.62 -13.74 -22.57
C ALA A 61 -2.53 -14.77 -21.88
N GLU A 62 -3.83 -14.49 -21.76
CA GLU A 62 -4.78 -15.42 -21.15
C GLU A 62 -5.42 -16.41 -22.13
N GLN A 63 -5.56 -16.03 -23.40
CA GLN A 63 -6.33 -16.80 -24.40
C GLN A 63 -5.49 -17.44 -25.50
N GLU A 64 -4.34 -16.87 -25.84
CA GLU A 64 -3.52 -17.32 -26.96
C GLU A 64 -2.71 -18.57 -26.56
N LYS A 65 -3.02 -19.70 -27.20
CA LYS A 65 -2.31 -20.96 -26.93
C LYS A 65 -0.84 -20.83 -27.32
N GLY A 66 0.06 -21.16 -26.40
CA GLY A 66 1.50 -21.12 -26.62
C GLY A 66 2.16 -19.75 -26.43
N ALA A 67 1.38 -18.67 -26.24
CA ALA A 67 1.93 -17.34 -26.05
C ALA A 67 2.62 -17.14 -24.68
N VAL A 68 2.19 -17.89 -23.65
CA VAL A 68 2.82 -17.93 -22.32
C VAL A 68 2.82 -19.36 -21.78
N SER A 69 3.85 -19.69 -21.00
CA SER A 69 3.90 -20.98 -20.31
C SER A 69 2.81 -21.08 -19.23
N PRO A 70 2.40 -22.31 -18.84
CA PRO A 70 1.44 -22.51 -17.75
C PRO A 70 1.88 -21.85 -16.43
N GLU A 71 3.20 -21.84 -16.17
CA GLU A 71 3.77 -21.20 -14.99
C GLU A 71 3.66 -19.67 -15.06
N GLN A 72 4.01 -19.07 -16.21
CA GLN A 72 3.87 -17.64 -16.43
C GLN A 72 2.41 -17.19 -16.29
N ARG A 73 1.48 -17.93 -16.89
CA ARG A 73 0.04 -17.68 -16.76
C ARG A 73 -0.41 -17.71 -15.30
N THR A 74 0.09 -18.67 -14.53
CA THR A 74 -0.18 -18.76 -13.08
C THR A 74 0.34 -17.52 -12.34
N LYS A 75 1.55 -17.05 -12.65
CA LYS A 75 2.12 -15.82 -12.04
C LYS A 75 1.34 -14.57 -12.43
N ILE A 76 0.86 -14.46 -13.68
CA ILE A 76 0.00 -13.36 -14.16
C ILE A 76 -1.30 -13.31 -13.34
N ILE A 77 -2.01 -14.44 -13.24
CA ILE A 77 -3.27 -14.55 -12.47
C ILE A 77 -3.03 -14.20 -11.00
N ARG A 78 -1.94 -14.72 -10.41
CA ARG A 78 -1.57 -14.42 -9.02
C ARG A 78 -1.23 -12.95 -8.80
N SER A 79 -0.47 -12.33 -9.72
CA SER A 79 -0.13 -10.92 -9.66
C SER A 79 -1.39 -10.04 -9.74
N LYS A 80 -2.32 -10.35 -10.65
CA LYS A 80 -3.62 -9.67 -10.73
C LYS A 80 -4.42 -9.78 -9.43
N GLY A 81 -4.50 -10.99 -8.87
CA GLY A 81 -5.18 -11.22 -7.59
C GLY A 81 -4.56 -10.43 -6.43
N ALA A 82 -3.23 -10.37 -6.36
CA ALA A 82 -2.53 -9.56 -5.36
C ALA A 82 -2.80 -8.06 -5.52
N THR A 83 -2.83 -7.55 -6.76
CA THR A 83 -3.13 -6.15 -7.08
C THR A 83 -4.57 -5.79 -6.71
N ALA A 84 -5.54 -6.65 -7.06
CA ALA A 84 -6.95 -6.45 -6.69
C ALA A 84 -7.12 -6.39 -5.17
N ASN A 85 -6.50 -7.31 -4.44
CA ASN A 85 -6.53 -7.30 -2.99
C ASN A 85 -5.90 -6.03 -2.40
N LEU A 86 -4.81 -5.52 -2.99
CA LEU A 86 -4.24 -4.25 -2.54
C LEU A 86 -5.21 -3.08 -2.76
N ALA A 87 -5.87 -3.03 -3.92
CA ALA A 87 -6.86 -2.00 -4.23
C ALA A 87 -8.03 -2.00 -3.24
N GLU A 88 -8.52 -3.17 -2.83
CA GLU A 88 -9.59 -3.32 -1.83
C GLU A 88 -9.17 -2.84 -0.43
N ASN A 89 -7.91 -3.07 -0.04
CA ASN A 89 -7.43 -2.74 1.30
C ASN A 89 -6.85 -1.32 1.42
N LEU A 90 -6.55 -0.68 0.28
CA LEU A 90 -5.98 0.65 0.24
C LEU A 90 -6.86 1.71 0.93
N PRO A 91 -8.20 1.77 0.72
CA PRO A 91 -9.04 2.75 1.40
C PRO A 91 -8.93 2.71 2.92
N LEU A 92 -8.92 1.51 3.52
CA LEU A 92 -8.79 1.34 4.97
C LEU A 92 -7.46 1.90 5.48
N PHE A 93 -6.35 1.60 4.79
CA PHE A 93 -5.04 2.15 5.11
C PHE A 93 -5.05 3.68 5.01
N LEU A 94 -5.58 4.24 3.91
CA LEU A 94 -5.64 5.70 3.71
C LEU A 94 -6.41 6.38 4.84
N VAL A 95 -7.57 5.86 5.23
CA VAL A 95 -8.35 6.38 6.34
C VAL A 95 -7.57 6.28 7.65
N ALA A 96 -6.95 5.14 7.96
CA ALA A 96 -6.14 4.97 9.17
C ALA A 96 -5.00 5.99 9.26
N THR A 97 -4.26 6.19 8.15
CA THR A 97 -3.16 7.16 8.09
C THR A 97 -3.65 8.60 8.25
N LEU A 98 -4.77 8.94 7.61
CA LEU A 98 -5.36 10.29 7.67
C LEU A 98 -5.88 10.60 9.07
N VAL A 99 -6.62 9.67 9.68
CA VAL A 99 -7.17 9.83 11.02
C VAL A 99 -6.06 9.96 12.06
N GLY A 100 -5.01 9.13 11.98
CA GLY A 100 -3.85 9.28 12.87
C GLY A 100 -3.06 10.56 12.63
N TRP A 101 -3.00 11.06 11.39
CA TRP A 101 -2.40 12.35 11.08
C TRP A 101 -3.21 13.53 11.66
N LEU A 102 -4.53 13.57 11.40
CA LEU A 102 -5.45 14.61 11.89
C LEU A 102 -5.54 14.63 13.43
N GLY A 103 -5.57 13.45 14.04
CA GLY A 103 -5.58 13.27 15.49
C GLY A 103 -4.27 13.67 16.17
N GLY A 104 -3.19 13.89 15.42
CA GLY A 104 -1.90 14.29 16.00
C GLY A 104 -1.16 13.15 16.70
N VAL A 105 -1.36 11.90 16.28
CA VAL A 105 -0.61 10.74 16.80
C VAL A 105 0.89 10.98 16.61
N ALA A 106 1.73 10.58 17.57
CA ALA A 106 3.17 10.85 17.50
C ALA A 106 3.80 10.27 16.22
N PRO A 107 4.70 10.99 15.53
CA PRO A 107 5.26 10.58 14.24
C PRO A 107 5.89 9.18 14.23
N GLU A 108 6.50 8.77 15.35
CA GLU A 108 7.16 7.47 15.52
C GLU A 108 6.17 6.33 15.34
N TYR A 109 4.99 6.43 15.95
CA TYR A 109 3.92 5.44 15.78
C TYR A 109 3.38 5.43 14.36
N GLN A 110 3.19 6.60 13.74
CA GLN A 110 2.71 6.66 12.37
C GLN A 110 3.70 5.98 11.41
N ASN A 111 5.00 6.27 11.57
CA ASN A 111 6.06 5.65 10.78
C ASN A 111 6.08 4.13 10.95
N LEU A 112 5.94 3.64 12.19
CA LEU A 112 5.90 2.21 12.47
C LEU A 112 4.71 1.53 11.77
N TYR A 113 3.51 2.07 11.87
CA TYR A 113 2.33 1.50 11.22
C TYR A 113 2.42 1.56 9.69
N HIS A 114 2.97 2.65 9.13
CA HIS A 114 3.19 2.78 7.69
C HIS A 114 4.22 1.78 7.17
N LEU A 115 5.33 1.61 7.90
CA LEU A 115 6.35 0.63 7.56
C LEU A 115 5.79 -0.79 7.66
N THR A 116 5.03 -1.08 8.71
CA THR A 116 4.36 -2.38 8.92
C THR A 116 3.44 -2.69 7.76
N TRP A 117 2.57 -1.75 7.38
CA TRP A 117 1.74 -1.89 6.19
C TRP A 117 2.57 -2.17 4.93
N PHE A 118 3.55 -1.32 4.63
CA PHE A 118 4.35 -1.43 3.41
C PHE A 118 5.07 -2.79 3.31
N VAL A 119 5.78 -3.17 4.37
CA VAL A 119 6.53 -4.43 4.44
C VAL A 119 5.59 -5.63 4.37
N SER A 120 4.50 -5.63 5.15
CA SER A 120 3.53 -6.71 5.11
C SER A 120 2.87 -6.86 3.73
N ARG A 121 2.57 -5.76 3.04
CA ARG A 121 1.99 -5.78 1.69
C ARG A 121 3.00 -6.22 0.62
N ALA A 122 4.28 -5.86 0.76
CA ALA A 122 5.35 -6.37 -0.11
C ALA A 122 5.53 -7.88 0.06
N ILE A 123 5.60 -8.37 1.31
CA ILE A 123 5.68 -9.81 1.61
C ILE A 123 4.40 -10.52 1.17
N TYR A 124 3.23 -9.92 1.35
CA TYR A 124 1.95 -10.48 0.89
C TYR A 124 2.00 -10.75 -0.61
N LYS A 125 2.42 -9.76 -1.41
CA LYS A 125 2.51 -9.89 -2.87
C LYS A 125 3.50 -10.99 -3.26
N TRP A 126 4.67 -11.03 -2.61
CA TRP A 126 5.64 -12.11 -2.83
C TRP A 126 5.06 -13.49 -2.50
N ALA A 127 4.44 -13.65 -1.34
CA ALA A 127 3.81 -14.90 -0.91
C ALA A 127 2.71 -15.34 -1.89
N TYR A 128 1.91 -14.38 -2.39
CA TYR A 128 0.88 -14.62 -3.39
C TYR A 128 1.49 -15.19 -4.68
N LEU A 129 2.59 -14.60 -5.17
CA LEU A 129 3.28 -15.08 -6.37
C LEU A 129 3.87 -16.47 -6.18
N GLN A 130 4.40 -16.78 -5.00
CA GLN A 130 4.91 -18.13 -4.68
C GLN A 130 3.81 -19.16 -4.40
N GLY A 131 2.55 -18.72 -4.25
CA GLY A 131 1.45 -19.62 -3.87
C GLY A 131 1.52 -20.08 -2.42
N ASN A 132 2.25 -19.35 -1.56
CA ASN A 132 2.32 -19.63 -0.14
C ASN A 132 1.09 -19.04 0.57
N GLY A 133 0.02 -19.83 0.64
CA GLY A 133 -1.25 -19.42 1.24
C GLY A 133 -1.15 -19.06 2.72
N THR A 134 -0.37 -19.81 3.49
CA THR A 134 -0.21 -19.59 4.94
C THR A 134 0.49 -18.26 5.23
N LEU A 135 1.64 -18.01 4.59
CA LEU A 135 2.37 -16.75 4.79
C LEU A 135 1.53 -15.57 4.33
N ARG A 136 0.82 -15.70 3.20
CA ARG A 136 -0.10 -14.69 2.69
C ARG A 136 -1.15 -14.30 3.74
N SER A 137 -1.77 -15.28 4.39
CA SER A 137 -2.78 -15.02 5.43
C SER A 137 -2.18 -14.38 6.67
N ILE A 138 -0.98 -14.80 7.11
CA ILE A 138 -0.32 -14.23 8.28
C ILE A 138 -0.03 -12.74 8.04
N VAL A 139 0.67 -12.41 6.96
CA VAL A 139 1.06 -11.00 6.70
C VAL A 139 -0.13 -10.12 6.34
N PHE A 140 -1.20 -10.69 5.79
CA PHE A 140 -2.47 -9.99 5.63
C PHE A 140 -3.03 -9.54 6.97
N ASN A 141 -3.14 -10.47 7.93
CA ASN A 141 -3.68 -10.16 9.25
C ASN A 141 -2.79 -9.16 10.01
N VAL A 142 -1.47 -9.23 9.86
CA VAL A 142 -0.56 -8.22 10.43
C VAL A 142 -0.85 -6.83 9.87
N ALA A 143 -0.96 -6.69 8.54
CA ALA A 143 -1.29 -5.41 7.91
C ALA A 143 -2.69 -4.89 8.31
N PHE A 144 -3.66 -5.80 8.38
CA PHE A 144 -5.02 -5.48 8.77
C PHE A 144 -5.08 -5.00 10.23
N ALA A 145 -4.47 -5.75 11.16
CA ALA A 145 -4.40 -5.37 12.56
C ALA A 145 -3.70 -4.01 12.75
N ALA A 146 -2.58 -3.78 12.05
CA ALA A 146 -1.89 -2.49 12.06
C ALA A 146 -2.80 -1.33 11.66
N ASN A 147 -3.60 -1.49 10.60
CA ASN A 147 -4.56 -0.47 10.17
C ASN A 147 -5.64 -0.23 11.23
N ILE A 148 -6.25 -1.29 11.77
CA ILE A 148 -7.29 -1.17 12.80
C ILE A 148 -6.75 -0.49 14.05
N THR A 149 -5.56 -0.86 14.51
CA THR A 149 -4.92 -0.23 15.67
C THR A 149 -4.66 1.26 15.43
N MET A 150 -4.13 1.62 14.26
CA MET A 150 -3.89 3.02 13.90
C MET A 150 -5.19 3.81 13.80
N LEU A 151 -6.28 3.20 13.31
CA LEU A 151 -7.61 3.81 13.25
C LEU A 151 -8.16 4.09 14.65
N ILE A 152 -8.01 3.16 15.59
CA ILE A 152 -8.43 3.30 16.99
C ILE A 152 -7.61 4.40 17.69
N ILE A 153 -6.28 4.30 17.62
CA ILE A 153 -5.38 5.28 18.27
C ILE A 153 -5.61 6.68 17.68
N GLY A 154 -5.65 6.79 16.36
CA GLY A 154 -5.91 8.04 15.68
C GLY A 154 -7.29 8.60 15.95
N GLY A 155 -8.31 7.74 16.00
CA GLY A 155 -9.70 8.12 16.29
C GLY A 155 -9.84 8.67 17.70
N ASN A 156 -9.24 8.01 18.69
CA ASN A 156 -9.21 8.47 20.07
C ASN A 156 -8.50 9.82 20.21
N ALA A 157 -7.35 9.97 19.55
CA ALA A 157 -6.59 11.23 19.55
C ALA A 157 -7.38 12.37 18.87
N LEU A 158 -8.03 12.09 17.75
CA LEU A 158 -8.88 13.05 17.05
C LEU A 158 -10.09 13.44 17.90
N HIS A 159 -10.76 12.48 18.53
CA HIS A 159 -11.89 12.75 19.42
C HIS A 159 -11.50 13.66 20.58
N ALA A 160 -10.40 13.35 21.27
CA ALA A 160 -9.87 14.17 22.37
C ALA A 160 -9.50 15.59 21.94
N LYS A 161 -9.04 15.76 20.70
CA LYS A 161 -8.74 17.07 20.12
C LYS A 161 -10.01 17.85 19.79
N THR A 162 -11.04 17.19 19.27
CA THR A 162 -12.32 17.83 18.90
C THR A 162 -13.19 18.17 20.10
N SER A 163 -13.17 17.35 21.16
CA SER A 163 -13.99 17.56 22.35
C SER A 163 -13.65 18.86 23.09
N ILE A 164 -12.41 19.34 22.96
CA ILE A 164 -11.96 20.65 23.47
C ILE A 164 -12.72 21.82 22.82
N PHE A 165 -13.19 21.67 21.58
CA PHE A 165 -13.89 22.75 20.85
C PHE A 165 -15.42 22.67 20.97
N THR A 166 -15.94 21.59 21.55
CA THR A 166 -17.38 21.38 21.75
C THR A 166 -17.83 21.52 23.21
N ALA A 167 -16.88 21.69 24.13
CA ALA A 167 -17.11 21.97 25.56
C ALA A 167 -17.08 23.48 25.82
#